data_AF-A0A6L2Q8L6-F1
#
_entry.id   AF-A0A6L2Q8L6-F1
#
_cell.length_a   1.000
_cell.length_b   1.000
_cell.length_c   1.000
_cell.angle_alpha   90.00
_cell.angle_beta   90.00
_cell.angle_gamma   90.00
#
_symmetry.space_group_name_H-M   'P 1'
#
loop_
_entity.id
_entity.type
_entity.pdbx_description
1 polymer ?
#
loop_
_entity_poly.entity_id
_entity_poly.type
_entity_poly.pdbx_seq_one_letter_code
_entity_poly.pdbx_strand_id
1 'polypeptide(L)'
;VKTILLIVITSLNIKCTYRKTGGWPNNYAFSKALAEEMLQKIHSHFPVAIFRPSLVINAWKEPNPGWINNSYSITRVLRTAYMGYDRVGIFRVEKVGDMVPVDMCVNAMIATAWETAKSEYR
;
A
#
# COMPACT_ATOMS: atom_id res chain seq x y z
N VAL A 1 20.67 11.23 -15.34
CA VAL A 1 19.51 10.42 -14.89
C VAL A 1 19.48 10.50 -13.36
N LYS A 2 18.66 11.40 -12.78
CA LYS A 2 18.54 11.54 -11.32
C LYS A 2 17.52 10.50 -10.84
N THR A 3 17.97 9.50 -10.08
CA THR A 3 17.15 8.39 -9.58
C THR A 3 16.26 8.89 -8.43
N ILE A 4 14.96 8.99 -8.66
CA ILE A 4 13.96 9.26 -7.61
C ILE A 4 13.54 7.91 -7.02
N LEU A 5 13.77 7.71 -5.73
CA LEU A 5 13.39 6.47 -5.07
C LEU A 5 12.02 6.64 -4.40
N LEU A 6 10.97 6.28 -5.12
CA LEU A 6 9.60 6.29 -4.61
C LEU A 6 9.26 4.87 -4.13
N ILE A 7 9.27 4.65 -2.81
CA ILE A 7 8.87 3.35 -2.25
C ILE A 7 7.41 3.41 -1.83
N VAL A 8 6.59 2.55 -2.47
CA VAL A 8 5.20 2.30 -2.08
C VAL A 8 5.19 1.38 -0.86
N ILE A 9 4.60 1.85 0.23
CA ILE A 9 4.51 1.10 1.49
C ILE A 9 3.05 1.05 1.94
N THR A 10 2.40 -0.10 1.75
CA THR A 10 1.05 -0.31 2.29
C THR A 10 1.11 -0.45 3.81
N SER A 11 0.41 0.45 4.51
CA SER A 11 0.18 0.33 5.95
C SER A 11 -0.88 -0.74 6.20
N LEU A 12 -0.46 -2.01 6.19
CA LEU A 12 -1.34 -3.13 6.49
C LEU A 12 -1.55 -3.24 8.01
N ASN A 13 -2.60 -2.61 8.52
CA ASN A 13 -3.09 -2.76 9.90
C ASN A 13 -3.82 -4.10 10.15
N ILE A 14 -3.38 -5.17 9.49
CA ILE A 14 -3.93 -6.53 9.69
C ILE A 14 -3.09 -7.23 10.75
N LYS A 15 -3.60 -7.28 12.00
CA LYS A 15 -3.06 -8.16 13.05
C LYS A 15 -3.33 -9.61 12.62
N CYS A 16 -2.37 -10.26 11.97
CA CYS A 16 -2.41 -11.68 11.69
C CYS A 16 -1.47 -12.38 12.66
N THR A 17 -2.06 -13.02 13.67
CA THR A 17 -1.36 -13.73 14.75
C THR A 17 -0.54 -14.90 14.21
N TYR A 18 0.76 -14.72 13.99
CA TYR A 18 1.76 -15.76 14.26
C TYR A 18 3.17 -15.15 14.39
N ARG A 19 3.78 -15.39 15.55
CA ARG A 19 5.22 -15.23 15.89
C ARG A 19 5.73 -13.82 16.23
N LYS A 20 6.44 -13.74 17.37
CA LYS A 20 7.11 -12.57 17.98
C LYS A 20 7.84 -11.71 16.94
N THR A 21 7.15 -10.74 16.37
CA THR A 21 7.71 -9.54 15.75
C THR A 21 7.43 -8.42 16.74
N GLY A 22 8.46 -7.87 17.39
CA GLY A 22 8.33 -6.98 18.55
C GLY A 22 7.45 -5.74 18.34
N GLY A 23 6.12 -5.89 18.43
CA GLY A 23 5.11 -4.86 18.23
C GLY A 23 4.47 -4.79 16.84
N TRP A 24 5.01 -5.48 15.82
CA TRP A 24 4.56 -5.35 14.43
C TRP A 24 3.49 -6.39 14.05
N PRO A 25 2.51 -6.04 13.19
CA PRO A 25 1.37 -6.90 12.90
C PRO A 25 1.70 -8.09 11.99
N ASN A 26 2.77 -8.01 11.18
CA ASN A 26 3.29 -9.07 10.33
C ASN A 26 4.73 -8.76 9.88
N ASN A 27 5.42 -9.74 9.29
CA ASN A 27 6.80 -9.58 8.80
C ASN A 27 6.93 -8.56 7.65
N TYR A 28 5.86 -8.36 6.86
CA TYR A 28 5.84 -7.38 5.78
C TYR A 28 5.85 -5.93 6.32
N ALA A 29 5.05 -5.65 7.34
CA ALA A 29 5.01 -4.36 8.01
C ALA A 29 6.36 -4.07 8.67
N PHE A 30 6.99 -5.08 9.28
CA PHE A 30 8.34 -4.94 9.84
C PHE A 30 9.39 -4.62 8.77
N SER A 31 9.43 -5.36 7.66
CA SER A 31 10.42 -5.12 6.59
C SER A 31 10.23 -3.75 5.94
N LYS A 32 8.99 -3.29 5.80
CA LYS A 32 8.67 -1.95 5.30
C LYS A 32 9.06 -0.85 6.28
N ALA A 33 8.78 -1.01 7.57
CA ALA A 33 9.21 -0.05 8.58
C ALA A 33 10.74 0.10 8.64
N LEU A 34 11.46 -1.03 8.53
CA LEU A 34 12.92 -1.04 8.45
C LEU A 34 13.43 -0.32 7.18
N ALA A 35 12.76 -0.49 6.04
CA ALA A 35 13.08 0.24 4.82
C ALA A 35 12.86 1.76 4.96
N GLU A 36 11.80 2.20 5.66
CA GLU A 36 11.58 3.62 5.95
C GLU A 36 12.71 4.21 6.79
N GLU A 37 13.14 3.50 7.84
CA GLU A 37 14.24 3.93 8.70
C GLU A 37 15.57 4.01 7.93
N MET A 38 15.83 3.05 7.04
CA MET A 38 17.01 3.09 6.16
C MET A 38 16.95 4.29 5.21
N LEU A 39 15.79 4.62 4.65
CA LEU A 39 15.63 5.77 3.76
C LEU A 39 15.82 7.10 4.48
N GLN A 40 15.36 7.21 5.73
CA GLN A 40 15.65 8.37 6.57
C GLN A 40 17.15 8.57 6.80
N LYS A 41 17.99 7.54 6.67
CA LYS A 41 19.45 7.69 6.77
C LYS A 41 20.10 8.11 5.45
N ILE A 42 19.45 7.88 4.31
CA ILE A 42 20.00 8.10 2.96
C ILE A 42 19.46 9.40 2.31
N HIS A 43 18.38 9.99 2.86
CA HIS A 43 17.69 11.17 2.30
C HIS A 43 18.59 12.39 2.03
N SER A 44 19.74 12.51 2.70
CA SER A 44 20.69 13.61 2.49
C SER A 44 21.39 13.57 1.12
N HIS A 45 21.35 12.44 0.41
CA HIS A 45 22.07 12.24 -0.85
C HIS A 45 21.15 12.17 -2.08
N PHE A 46 19.84 11.98 -1.89
CA PHE A 46 18.90 11.80 -2.99
C PHE A 46 17.52 12.38 -2.65
N PRO A 47 16.78 12.90 -3.65
CA PRO A 47 15.39 13.27 -3.49
C PRO A 47 14.55 12.01 -3.21
N VAL A 48 14.07 11.88 -1.96
CA VAL A 48 13.31 10.73 -1.47
C VAL A 48 11.94 11.19 -0.96
N ALA A 49 10.89 10.47 -1.36
CA ALA A 49 9.55 10.61 -0.79
C ALA A 49 8.97 9.25 -0.42
N ILE A 50 8.29 9.22 0.72
CA ILE A 50 7.65 8.01 1.26
C ILE A 50 6.15 8.11 1.01
N PHE A 51 5.64 7.28 0.11
CA PHE A 51 4.21 7.20 -0.21
C PHE A 51 3.56 6.02 0.51
N ARG A 52 2.59 6.30 1.40
CA ARG A 52 1.90 5.31 2.24
C ARG A 52 0.44 5.12 1.84
N PRO A 53 0.13 4.28 0.85
CA PRO A 53 -1.25 3.96 0.53
C PRO A 53 -1.88 3.06 1.60
N SER A 54 -3.21 3.10 1.64
CA SER A 54 -4.04 2.16 2.38
C SER A 54 -4.21 0.83 1.65
N LEU A 55 -5.19 0.00 2.01
CA LEU A 55 -5.47 -1.24 1.28
C LEU A 55 -5.88 -0.93 -0.17
N VAL A 56 -5.02 -1.31 -1.11
CA VAL A 56 -5.28 -1.08 -2.54
C VAL A 56 -6.26 -2.13 -3.07
N ILE A 57 -7.36 -1.67 -3.68
CA ILE A 57 -8.39 -2.50 -4.30
C ILE A 57 -8.41 -2.34 -5.84
N ASN A 58 -9.37 -2.99 -6.50
CA ASN A 58 -9.58 -2.91 -7.94
C ASN A 58 -9.72 -1.47 -8.45
N ALA A 59 -9.42 -1.27 -9.73
CA ALA A 59 -9.54 0.02 -10.38
C ALA A 59 -10.96 0.56 -10.30
N TRP A 60 -11.07 1.86 -10.01
CA TRP A 60 -12.35 2.57 -10.10
C TRP A 60 -12.71 2.85 -11.56
N LYS A 61 -11.77 3.42 -12.33
CA LYS A 61 -11.99 3.83 -13.73
C LYS A 61 -10.95 3.30 -14.70
N GLU A 62 -9.66 3.40 -14.39
CA GLU A 62 -8.57 3.10 -15.33
C GLU A 62 -7.72 1.90 -14.86
N PRO A 63 -7.26 0.99 -15.75
CA PRO A 63 -7.47 0.94 -17.20
C PRO A 63 -8.91 0.54 -17.61
N ASN A 64 -9.59 -0.26 -16.78
CA ASN A 64 -11.01 -0.58 -16.91
C ASN A 64 -11.63 -0.65 -15.49
N PRO A 65 -12.89 -0.27 -15.29
CA PRO A 65 -13.56 -0.43 -14.00
C PRO A 65 -13.53 -1.89 -13.53
N GLY A 66 -13.12 -2.11 -12.28
CA GLY A 66 -13.01 -3.46 -11.70
C GLY A 66 -11.74 -4.22 -12.09
N TRP A 67 -10.84 -3.63 -12.89
CA TRP A 67 -9.59 -4.28 -13.26
C TRP A 67 -8.69 -4.53 -12.04
N ILE A 68 -8.04 -5.69 -12.04
CA ILE A 68 -7.06 -6.05 -11.02
C ILE A 68 -5.98 -6.96 -11.61
N ASN A 69 -4.72 -6.65 -11.30
CA ASN A 69 -3.57 -7.46 -11.70
C ASN A 69 -3.36 -8.72 -10.83
N ASN A 70 -3.76 -8.64 -9.56
CA ASN A 70 -3.42 -9.64 -8.56
C ASN A 70 -4.59 -9.92 -7.61
N SER A 71 -5.09 -11.15 -7.63
CA SER A 71 -6.19 -11.64 -6.78
C SER A 71 -5.71 -12.34 -5.50
N TYR A 72 -4.59 -11.93 -4.88
CA TYR A 72 -4.08 -12.54 -3.63
C TYR A 72 -4.48 -11.78 -2.35
N SER A 73 -4.99 -10.55 -2.45
CA SER A 73 -5.30 -9.67 -1.29
C SER A 73 -6.81 -9.64 -0.94
N ILE A 74 -7.27 -8.58 -0.28
CA ILE A 74 -8.68 -8.30 0.05
C ILE A 74 -9.60 -8.41 -1.16
N THR A 75 -9.11 -8.08 -2.35
CA THR A 75 -9.90 -8.20 -3.58
C THR A 75 -10.25 -9.64 -3.93
N ARG A 76 -9.48 -10.63 -3.45
CA ARG A 76 -9.86 -12.03 -3.54
C ARG A 76 -11.14 -12.29 -2.76
N VAL A 77 -11.15 -11.86 -1.51
CA VAL A 77 -12.29 -12.03 -0.57
C VAL A 77 -13.52 -11.32 -1.12
N LEU A 78 -13.36 -10.10 -1.63
CA LEU A 78 -14.46 -9.37 -2.27
C LEU A 78 -15.00 -10.11 -3.51
N ARG A 79 -14.11 -10.67 -4.34
CA ARG A 79 -14.51 -11.47 -5.52
C ARG A 79 -15.23 -12.75 -5.13
N THR A 80 -14.69 -13.52 -4.17
CA THR A 80 -15.26 -14.80 -3.74
C THR A 80 -16.58 -14.61 -2.99
N ALA A 81 -16.72 -13.52 -2.24
CA ALA A 81 -18.00 -13.11 -1.66
C ALA A 81 -19.00 -12.73 -2.76
N TYR A 82 -18.60 -11.94 -3.77
CA TYR A 82 -19.46 -11.55 -4.88
C TYR A 82 -19.95 -12.76 -5.70
N MET A 83 -19.08 -13.75 -5.91
CA MET A 83 -19.42 -15.00 -6.61
C MET A 83 -20.25 -15.97 -5.74
N GLY A 84 -20.44 -15.69 -4.46
CA GLY A 84 -21.18 -16.54 -3.53
C GLY A 84 -20.39 -17.75 -2.98
N TYR A 85 -19.07 -17.80 -3.22
CA TYR A 85 -18.22 -18.85 -2.65
C TYR A 85 -17.96 -18.64 -1.16
N ASP A 86 -17.76 -17.38 -0.74
CA ASP A 86 -17.57 -17.05 0.66
C ASP A 86 -18.93 -16.84 1.33
N ARG A 87 -19.36 -17.84 2.11
CA ARG A 87 -20.65 -17.81 2.84
C ARG A 87 -20.56 -17.17 4.23
N VAL A 88 -19.38 -17.17 4.84
CA VAL A 88 -19.14 -16.63 6.19
C VAL A 88 -17.77 -15.95 6.22
N GLY A 89 -17.73 -14.70 6.68
CA GLY A 89 -16.50 -13.95 6.94
C GLY A 89 -16.45 -13.50 8.40
N ILE A 90 -15.30 -13.68 9.05
CA ILE A 90 -15.08 -13.24 10.43
C ILE A 90 -14.40 -11.87 10.38
N PHE A 91 -15.13 -10.82 10.74
CA PHE A 91 -14.64 -9.45 10.78
C PHE A 91 -14.83 -8.86 12.18
N ARG A 92 -13.92 -7.97 12.58
CA ARG A 92 -14.08 -7.14 13.77
C ARG A 92 -14.72 -5.83 13.34
N VAL A 93 -15.99 -5.65 13.66
CA VAL A 93 -16.82 -4.53 13.18
C VAL A 93 -16.37 -3.18 13.79
N GLU A 94 -15.63 -3.23 14.89
CA GLU A 94 -15.10 -2.04 15.57
C GLU A 94 -13.88 -1.44 14.86
N LYS A 95 -13.34 -2.13 13.84
CA LYS A 95 -12.16 -1.69 13.11
C LYS A 95 -12.54 -1.15 11.74
N VAL A 96 -12.08 0.06 11.45
CA VAL A 96 -12.20 0.68 10.12
C VAL A 96 -11.10 0.11 9.22
N GLY A 97 -11.50 -0.52 8.12
CA GLY A 97 -10.61 -0.93 7.03
C GLY A 97 -10.68 0.09 5.91
N ASP A 98 -9.69 0.97 5.83
CA ASP A 98 -9.60 1.95 4.74
C ASP A 98 -9.11 1.27 3.45
N MET A 99 -9.78 1.56 2.34
CA MET A 99 -9.56 0.95 1.03
C MET A 99 -9.54 2.02 -0.04
N VAL A 100 -8.55 1.95 -0.92
CA VAL A 100 -8.33 2.96 -1.98
C VAL A 100 -8.16 2.24 -3.32
N PRO A 101 -8.82 2.69 -4.40
CA PRO A 101 -8.70 2.04 -5.69
C PRO A 101 -7.31 2.28 -6.31
N VAL A 102 -6.82 1.28 -7.05
CA VAL A 102 -5.44 1.26 -7.56
C VAL A 102 -5.11 2.44 -8.49
N ASP A 103 -6.07 2.90 -9.28
CA ASP A 103 -5.90 4.02 -10.20
C ASP A 103 -5.63 5.34 -9.45
N MET A 104 -6.38 5.60 -8.37
CA MET A 104 -6.12 6.76 -7.53
C MET A 104 -4.77 6.67 -6.83
N CYS A 105 -4.40 5.48 -6.32
CA CYS A 105 -3.08 5.29 -5.71
C CYS A 105 -1.95 5.55 -6.69
N VAL A 106 -2.05 5.07 -7.93
CA VAL A 106 -1.03 5.27 -8.97
C VAL A 106 -0.95 6.74 -9.37
N ASN A 107 -2.08 7.42 -9.54
CA ASN A 107 -2.10 8.84 -9.87
C ASN A 107 -1.47 9.70 -8.77
N ALA A 108 -1.80 9.43 -7.50
CA ALA A 108 -1.19 10.12 -6.36
C ALA A 108 0.31 9.83 -6.26
N MET A 109 0.73 8.61 -6.54
CA MET A 109 2.12 8.19 -6.55
C MET A 109 2.93 8.95 -7.61
N ILE A 110 2.41 9.06 -8.84
CA ILE A 110 3.04 9.82 -9.93
C ILE A 110 3.14 11.31 -9.55
N ALA A 111 2.07 11.88 -9.01
CA ALA A 111 2.06 13.28 -8.55
C ALA A 111 3.10 13.54 -7.44
N THR A 112 3.24 12.60 -6.49
CA THR A 112 4.25 12.67 -5.42
C THR A 112 5.66 12.64 -5.99
N ALA A 113 5.92 11.74 -6.93
CA ALA A 113 7.23 11.64 -7.59
C ALA A 113 7.60 12.92 -8.32
N TRP A 114 6.64 13.52 -9.03
CA TRP A 114 6.83 14.79 -9.74
C TRP A 114 7.15 15.95 -8.78
N GLU A 115 6.42 16.06 -7.67
CA GLU A 115 6.67 17.12 -6.69
C GLU A 115 8.04 16.97 -6.03
N THR A 116 8.41 15.73 -5.68
CA THR A 116 9.73 15.42 -5.10
C THR A 116 10.87 15.73 -6.08
N ALA A 117 10.65 15.51 -7.38
CA ALA A 117 11.62 15.87 -8.41
C ALA A 117 11.83 17.39 -8.52
N LYS A 118 10.76 18.17 -8.31
CA LYS A 118 10.77 19.62 -8.39
C LYS A 118 11.32 20.30 -7.15
N SER A 119 11.02 19.77 -5.96
CA SER A 119 11.49 20.34 -4.69
C SER A 119 13.02 20.37 -4.60
N GLU A 120 13.71 19.41 -5.24
CA GLU A 120 15.17 19.36 -5.32
C GLU A 120 15.79 20.46 -6.20
N TYR A 121 14.99 21.13 -7.04
CA TYR A 121 15.45 22.21 -7.93
C TYR A 121 15.31 23.60 -7.30
N ARG A 122 14.78 23.70 -6.07
CA ARG A 122 14.67 24.92 -5.27
C ARG A 122 15.73 24.93 -4.18
#